data_AF-X0XHF5-F1
#
_entry.id   AF-X0XHF5-F1
#
_cell.length_a   1.000
_cell.length_b   1.000
_cell.length_c   1.000
_cell.angle_alpha   90.00
_cell.angle_beta   90.00
_cell.angle_gamma   90.00
#
_symmetry.space_group_name_H-M   'P 1'
#
loop_
_entity.id
_entity.type
_entity.pdbx_description
1 polymer ?
#
loop_
_entity_poly.entity_id
_entity_poly.type
_entity_poly.pdbx_seq_one_letter_code
_entity_poly.pdbx_strand_id
1 'polypeptide(L)'
;MSKVAKVKFIDYHRSVTKALDLIGAASGLPDKGLIIIKPNLTNADGPPVTTNVAAAEAVYKYCKAHCRAEIIIGDGCGNGTTEESYRANGYKKLAKKYGIRLIDFNQEKTVLVKNDDALQLKEFHIPEIVQ
;
A
#
# COMPACT_ATOMS: atom_id res chain seq x y z
N MET A 1 -24.24 3.07 -5.54
CA MET A 1 -23.90 2.12 -4.45
C MET A 1 -22.49 1.60 -4.69
N SER A 2 -21.60 1.67 -3.70
CA SER A 2 -20.26 1.10 -3.82
C SER A 2 -20.33 -0.43 -3.91
N LYS A 3 -19.61 -1.03 -4.86
CA LYS A 3 -19.44 -2.48 -4.91
C LYS A 3 -18.51 -2.91 -3.78
N VAL A 4 -18.96 -3.84 -2.95
CA VAL A 4 -18.15 -4.46 -1.89
C VAL A 4 -18.08 -5.96 -2.17
N ALA A 5 -16.87 -6.52 -2.17
CA ALA A 5 -16.65 -7.96 -2.25
C ALA A 5 -16.34 -8.53 -0.87
N LYS A 6 -16.95 -9.67 -0.54
CA LYS A 6 -16.64 -10.46 0.66
C LYS A 6 -16.25 -11.86 0.23
N VAL A 7 -15.10 -12.32 0.69
CA VAL A 7 -14.58 -13.67 0.38
C VAL A 7 -14.31 -14.41 1.69
N LYS A 8 -14.52 -15.72 1.69
CA LYS A 8 -14.06 -16.57 2.79
C LYS A 8 -12.53 -16.62 2.73
N PHE A 9 -11.87 -16.28 3.83
CA PHE A 9 -10.41 -16.30 3.89
C PHE A 9 -9.87 -17.74 3.83
N ILE A 10 -8.86 -17.96 2.99
CA ILE A 10 -8.11 -19.22 2.88
C ILE A 10 -6.62 -18.93 3.14
N ASP A 11 -6.05 -18.07 2.31
CA ASP A 11 -4.77 -17.39 2.53
C ASP A 11 -4.80 -16.05 1.80
N TYR A 12 -3.79 -15.20 2.03
CA TYR A 12 -3.75 -13.87 1.43
C TYR A 12 -3.74 -13.90 -0.09
N HIS A 13 -2.97 -14.78 -0.74
CA HIS A 13 -2.89 -14.82 -2.19
C HIS A 13 -4.26 -15.13 -2.80
N ARG A 14 -4.87 -16.26 -2.43
CA ARG A 14 -6.16 -16.68 -2.99
C ARG A 14 -7.29 -15.72 -2.63
N SER A 15 -7.32 -15.26 -1.38
CA SER A 15 -8.44 -14.42 -0.91
C SER A 15 -8.37 -13.00 -1.48
N VAL A 16 -7.18 -12.39 -1.49
CA VAL A 16 -7.01 -11.02 -2.04
C VAL A 16 -7.25 -11.03 -3.55
N THR A 17 -6.67 -11.96 -4.31
CA THR A 17 -6.93 -12.07 -5.75
C THR A 17 -8.43 -12.21 -6.02
N LYS A 18 -9.11 -13.14 -5.33
CA LYS A 18 -10.56 -13.33 -5.53
C LYS A 18 -11.37 -12.09 -5.18
N ALA A 19 -11.02 -11.37 -4.11
CA ALA A 19 -11.71 -10.14 -3.74
C ALA A 19 -11.52 -9.02 -4.78
N LEU A 20 -10.30 -8.87 -5.31
CA LEU A 20 -9.97 -7.89 -6.34
C LEU A 20 -10.65 -8.21 -7.68
N ASP A 21 -10.70 -9.49 -8.06
CA ASP A 21 -11.44 -9.95 -9.25
C ASP A 21 -12.93 -9.60 -9.16
N LEU A 22 -13.56 -9.85 -8.00
CA LEU A 22 -14.99 -9.64 -7.80
C LEU A 22 -15.40 -8.16 -7.93
N ILE A 23 -14.50 -7.23 -7.64
CA ILE A 23 -14.75 -5.79 -7.84
C ILE A 23 -14.27 -5.31 -9.21
N GLY A 24 -13.67 -6.17 -10.04
CA GLY A 24 -13.11 -5.80 -11.34
C GLY A 24 -11.89 -4.89 -11.22
N ALA A 25 -11.07 -5.03 -10.17
CA ALA A 25 -9.98 -4.10 -9.90
C ALA A 25 -8.97 -3.96 -11.05
N ALA A 26 -8.78 -5.03 -11.85
CA ALA A 26 -7.84 -5.04 -12.96
C ALA A 26 -8.15 -3.95 -14.00
N SER A 27 -9.43 -3.65 -14.27
CA SER A 27 -9.79 -2.62 -15.26
C SER A 27 -9.55 -1.19 -14.78
N GLY A 28 -9.30 -0.99 -13.49
CA GLY A 28 -9.00 0.32 -12.90
C GLY A 28 -7.51 0.56 -12.67
N LEU A 29 -6.64 -0.44 -12.89
CA LEU A 29 -5.21 -0.28 -12.74
C LEU A 29 -4.63 0.56 -13.89
N PRO A 30 -3.68 1.47 -13.62
CA PRO A 30 -3.05 2.24 -14.68
C PRO A 30 -2.06 1.36 -15.48
N ASP A 31 -2.04 1.52 -16.81
CA ASP A 31 -1.09 0.81 -17.68
C ASP A 31 0.35 1.32 -17.55
N LYS A 32 0.52 2.61 -17.20
CA LYS A 32 1.79 3.34 -17.06
C LYS A 32 1.76 4.23 -15.82
N GLY A 33 2.93 4.61 -15.32
CA GLY A 33 3.07 5.44 -14.13
C GLY A 33 3.46 4.61 -12.91
N LEU A 34 3.04 5.08 -11.74
CA LEU A 34 3.42 4.53 -10.43
C LEU A 34 2.19 4.01 -9.69
N ILE A 35 2.27 2.78 -9.21
CA ILE A 35 1.32 2.20 -8.25
C ILE A 35 2.03 2.12 -6.90
N ILE A 36 1.41 2.70 -5.89
CA ILE A 36 1.92 2.68 -4.52
C ILE A 36 1.02 1.78 -3.69
N ILE A 37 1.57 0.65 -3.24
CA ILE A 37 0.89 -0.21 -2.27
C ILE A 37 1.15 0.36 -0.88
N LYS A 38 0.11 0.92 -0.26
CA LYS A 38 0.18 1.50 1.08
C LYS A 38 -0.33 0.50 2.14
N PRO A 39 0.55 -0.22 2.86
CA PRO A 39 0.12 -0.95 4.05
C PRO A 39 -0.27 0.02 5.18
N ASN A 40 -0.65 -0.52 6.33
CA ASN A 40 -0.64 0.18 7.60
C ASN A 40 0.57 -0.26 8.43
N LEU A 41 1.47 0.69 8.75
CA LEU A 41 2.58 0.53 9.69
C LEU A 41 2.37 1.50 10.85
N THR A 42 2.03 1.00 12.05
CA THR A 42 1.93 1.88 13.23
C THR A 42 3.24 1.91 13.99
N ASN A 43 3.85 0.75 14.22
CA ASN A 43 5.13 0.57 14.89
C ASN A 43 5.75 -0.77 14.45
N ALA A 44 6.82 -1.22 15.11
CA ALA A 44 7.50 -2.48 14.79
C ALA A 44 6.74 -3.75 15.22
N ASP A 45 5.59 -3.63 15.89
CA ASP A 45 4.79 -4.79 16.29
C ASP A 45 4.19 -5.48 15.07
N GLY A 46 3.97 -6.78 15.23
CA GLY A 46 3.36 -7.64 14.23
C GLY A 46 1.87 -7.34 13.98
N PRO A 47 1.24 -8.06 13.04
CA PRO A 47 -0.21 -8.02 12.87
C PRO A 47 -0.95 -8.33 14.19
N PRO A 48 -2.08 -7.67 14.47
CA PRO A 48 -2.84 -6.81 13.55
C PRO A 48 -2.43 -5.33 13.55
N VAL A 49 -1.44 -4.92 14.35
CA VAL A 49 -0.97 -3.52 14.41
C VAL A 49 -0.39 -3.10 13.07
N THR A 50 0.47 -3.96 12.51
CA THR A 50 1.03 -3.81 11.16
C THR A 50 0.32 -4.72 10.17
N THR A 51 0.06 -4.24 8.95
CA THR A 51 -0.46 -5.08 7.86
C THR A 51 0.48 -6.25 7.61
N ASN A 52 -0.06 -7.47 7.59
CA ASN A 52 0.74 -8.66 7.32
C ASN A 52 1.39 -8.55 5.92
N VAL A 53 2.72 -8.71 5.86
CA VAL A 53 3.49 -8.58 4.61
C VAL A 53 3.00 -9.52 3.50
N ALA A 54 2.44 -10.68 3.84
CA ALA A 54 1.85 -11.59 2.86
C ALA A 54 0.59 -11.02 2.19
N ALA A 55 -0.15 -10.13 2.87
CA ALA A 55 -1.27 -9.39 2.29
C ALA A 55 -0.77 -8.38 1.26
N ALA A 56 0.26 -7.60 1.61
CA ALA A 56 0.90 -6.66 0.69
C ALA A 56 1.53 -7.38 -0.51
N GLU A 57 2.17 -8.53 -0.30
CA GLU A 57 2.70 -9.38 -1.38
C GLU A 57 1.58 -9.87 -2.32
N ALA A 58 0.42 -10.23 -1.79
CA ALA A 58 -0.72 -10.67 -2.60
C ALA A 58 -1.25 -9.54 -3.50
N VAL A 59 -1.38 -8.32 -2.97
CA VAL A 59 -1.74 -7.14 -3.76
C VAL A 59 -0.66 -6.84 -4.82
N TYR A 60 0.62 -6.91 -4.45
CA TYR A 60 1.72 -6.72 -5.39
C TYR A 60 1.66 -7.70 -6.56
N LYS A 61 1.48 -8.99 -6.29
CA LYS A 61 1.36 -10.02 -7.33
C LYS A 61 0.16 -9.78 -8.24
N TYR A 62 -0.97 -9.37 -7.67
CA TYR A 62 -2.14 -9.03 -8.44
C TYR A 62 -1.86 -7.87 -9.40
N CYS A 63 -1.36 -6.73 -8.90
CA CYS A 63 -1.02 -5.59 -9.76
C CYS A 63 0.01 -6.00 -10.83
N LYS A 64 1.05 -6.74 -10.46
CA LYS A 64 2.09 -7.18 -11.39
C LYS A 64 1.58 -8.09 -12.51
N ALA A 65 0.52 -8.86 -12.27
CA ALA A 65 -0.11 -9.72 -13.27
C ALA A 65 -1.02 -8.94 -14.24
N HIS A 66 -1.49 -7.75 -13.87
CA HIS A 66 -2.52 -7.02 -14.60
C HIS A 66 -2.07 -5.69 -15.21
N CYS A 67 -0.91 -5.15 -14.84
CA CYS A 67 -0.40 -3.89 -15.41
C CYS A 67 1.14 -3.88 -15.56
N ARG A 68 1.65 -2.86 -16.28
CA ARG A 68 3.10 -2.65 -16.49
C ARG A 68 3.67 -1.46 -15.72
N ALA A 69 2.85 -0.75 -14.95
CA ALA A 69 3.28 0.34 -14.09
C ALA A 69 4.39 -0.09 -13.12
N GLU A 70 5.23 0.87 -12.70
CA GLU A 70 6.14 0.66 -11.58
C GLU A 70 5.31 0.43 -10.32
N ILE A 71 5.67 -0.56 -9.51
CA ILE A 71 4.96 -0.88 -8.27
C ILE A 71 5.95 -0.74 -7.11
N ILE A 72 5.63 0.15 -6.18
CA ILE A 72 6.40 0.37 -4.96
C ILE A 72 5.54 0.07 -3.73
N ILE A 73 6.19 -0.06 -2.57
CA ILE A 73 5.51 -0.08 -1.27
C ILE A 73 5.94 1.17 -0.50
N GLY A 74 4.98 1.89 0.06
CA GLY A 74 5.27 3.10 0.82
C GLY A 74 4.30 3.29 1.97
N ASP A 75 4.83 3.68 3.12
CA ASP A 75 4.08 4.15 4.29
C ASP A 75 4.99 5.01 5.18
N GLY A 76 4.45 5.64 6.21
CA GLY A 76 5.22 6.29 7.29
C GLY A 76 4.71 5.78 8.63
N CYS A 77 5.60 5.23 9.48
CA CYS A 77 5.14 4.69 10.76
C CYS A 77 4.72 5.79 11.72
N GLY A 78 3.72 5.51 12.57
CA GLY A 78 3.24 6.46 13.58
C GLY A 78 4.12 6.54 14.84
N ASN A 79 4.84 5.46 15.19
CA ASN A 79 5.68 5.38 16.37
C ASN A 79 6.95 4.55 16.09
N GLY A 80 8.11 5.08 16.48
CA GLY A 80 9.42 4.51 16.13
C GLY A 80 9.87 4.94 14.74
N THR A 81 10.60 4.07 14.03
CA THR A 81 11.06 4.34 12.66
C THR A 81 10.41 3.42 11.62
N THR A 82 10.16 3.95 10.42
CA THR A 82 9.52 3.19 9.34
C THR A 82 10.43 2.06 8.88
N GLU A 83 11.75 2.29 8.86
CA GLU A 83 12.75 1.27 8.53
C GLU A 83 12.73 0.09 9.52
N GLU A 84 12.60 0.34 10.82
CA GLU A 84 12.44 -0.72 11.82
C GLU A 84 11.15 -1.50 11.60
N SER A 85 10.05 -0.80 11.32
CA SER A 85 8.75 -1.41 11.04
C SER A 85 8.82 -2.31 9.80
N TYR A 86 9.46 -1.84 8.73
CA TYR A 86 9.71 -2.63 7.52
C TYR A 86 10.58 -3.86 7.78
N ARG A 87 11.63 -3.71 8.59
CA ARG A 87 12.56 -4.81 8.91
C ARG A 87 11.87 -5.88 9.76
N ALA A 88 11.23 -5.47 10.86
CA ALA A 88 10.56 -6.36 11.81
C ALA A 88 9.42 -7.16 11.15
N ASN A 89 8.66 -6.52 10.27
CA ASN A 89 7.49 -7.13 9.62
C ASN A 89 7.79 -7.80 8.27
N GLY A 90 9.06 -7.93 7.89
CA GLY A 90 9.47 -8.71 6.71
C GLY A 90 9.35 -7.99 5.36
N TYR A 91 8.98 -6.71 5.34
CA TYR A 91 8.91 -5.91 4.11
C TYR A 91 10.28 -5.75 3.44
N LYS A 92 11.38 -5.65 4.21
CA LYS A 92 12.74 -5.62 3.62
C LYS A 92 13.06 -6.90 2.85
N LYS A 93 12.62 -8.06 3.36
CA LYS A 93 12.81 -9.35 2.68
C LYS A 93 11.98 -9.43 1.41
N LEU A 94 10.72 -8.97 1.47
CA LEU A 94 9.84 -8.88 0.31
C LEU A 94 10.41 -7.97 -0.78
N ALA A 95 10.87 -6.78 -0.38
CA ALA A 95 11.47 -5.79 -1.25
C ALA A 95 12.69 -6.35 -1.99
N LYS A 96 13.60 -6.99 -1.27
CA LYS A 96 14.77 -7.66 -1.87
C LYS A 96 14.36 -8.78 -2.83
N LYS A 97 13.35 -9.58 -2.50
CA LYS A 97 12.89 -10.71 -3.32
C LYS A 97 12.39 -10.27 -4.70
N TYR A 98 11.72 -9.13 -4.79
CA TYR A 98 11.06 -8.66 -6.01
C TYR A 98 11.68 -7.39 -6.60
N GLY A 99 12.74 -6.85 -6.00
CA GLY A 99 13.32 -5.57 -6.41
C GLY A 99 12.38 -4.37 -6.20
N ILE A 100 11.51 -4.42 -5.17
CA ILE A 100 10.54 -3.37 -4.88
C ILE A 100 11.23 -2.27 -4.06
N ARG A 101 11.00 -1.01 -4.42
CA ARG A 101 11.40 0.14 -3.59
C ARG A 101 10.47 0.26 -2.39
N LEU A 102 11.05 0.41 -1.20
CA LEU A 102 10.33 0.81 0.01
C LEU A 102 10.54 2.29 0.23
N ILE A 103 9.46 3.05 0.34
CA ILE A 103 9.48 4.49 0.56
C ILE A 103 9.00 4.80 1.98
N ASP A 104 9.72 5.66 2.69
CA ASP A 104 9.31 6.18 3.99
C ASP A 104 8.68 7.55 3.84
N PHE A 105 7.36 7.62 3.91
CA PHE A 105 6.63 8.88 3.74
C PHE A 105 6.96 9.93 4.79
N ASN A 106 7.50 9.54 5.94
CA ASN A 106 7.95 10.49 6.96
C ASN A 106 9.24 11.22 6.58
N GLN A 107 9.97 10.73 5.57
CA GLN A 107 11.23 11.31 5.08
C GLN A 107 11.09 11.95 3.69
N GLU A 108 9.94 11.75 3.02
CA GLU A 108 9.69 12.34 1.71
C GLU A 108 9.42 13.85 1.83
N LYS A 109 9.84 14.60 0.82
CA LYS A 109 9.42 16.00 0.66
C LYS A 109 7.90 16.03 0.53
N THR A 110 7.27 16.94 1.25
CA THR A 110 5.81 17.12 1.20
C THR A 110 5.43 18.35 0.39
N VAL A 111 4.21 18.31 -0.14
CA VAL A 111 3.54 19.45 -0.77
C VAL A 111 2.25 19.74 -0.01
N LEU A 112 1.93 21.03 0.12
CA LEU A 112 0.68 21.48 0.72
C LEU A 112 -0.44 21.37 -0.32
N VAL A 113 -1.40 20.47 -0.10
CA VAL A 113 -2.64 20.44 -0.87
C VAL A 113 -3.73 21.20 -0.13
N LYS A 114 -4.60 21.87 -0.87
CA LYS A 114 -5.75 22.59 -0.33
C LYS A 114 -7.04 22.12 -1.00
N ASN A 115 -8.07 21.90 -0.20
CA ASN A 115 -9.42 21.61 -0.65
C ASN A 115 -10.42 22.28 0.30
N ASP A 116 -11.05 23.36 -0.15
CA ASP A 116 -12.00 24.15 0.66
C ASP A 116 -13.29 23.37 0.98
N ASP A 117 -13.62 22.36 0.17
CA ASP A 117 -14.77 21.47 0.35
C ASP A 117 -14.47 20.29 1.31
N ALA A 118 -13.24 20.15 1.80
CA ALA A 118 -12.89 19.11 2.76
C ALA A 118 -13.60 19.32 4.11
N LEU A 119 -14.11 18.23 4.70
CA LEU A 119 -14.89 18.28 5.96
C LEU A 119 -14.09 18.82 7.16
N GLN A 120 -12.78 18.56 7.24
CA GLN A 120 -11.92 18.97 8.35
C GLN A 120 -10.58 19.54 7.90
N LEU A 121 -9.70 18.70 7.32
CA LEU A 121 -8.36 19.10 6.90
C LEU A 121 -8.43 19.82 5.54
N LYS A 122 -8.75 21.11 5.56
CA LYS A 122 -8.79 21.97 4.35
C LYS A 122 -7.42 22.15 3.72
N GLU A 123 -6.37 22.07 4.53
CA GLU A 123 -4.99 22.06 4.09
C GLU A 123 -4.31 20.82 4.68
N PHE A 124 -3.54 20.11 3.86
CA PHE A 124 -2.84 18.90 4.30
C PHE A 124 -1.50 18.76 3.59
N HIS A 125 -0.45 18.38 4.32
CA HIS A 125 0.84 18.06 3.73
C HIS A 125 0.83 16.58 3.34
N ILE A 126 1.05 16.30 2.05
CA ILE A 126 1.22 14.92 1.58
C ILE A 126 2.58 14.75 0.90
N PRO A 127 3.18 13.55 0.96
CA PRO A 127 4.40 13.26 0.22
C PRO A 127 4.25 13.61 -1.27
N GLU A 128 5.24 14.29 -1.85
CA GLU A 128 5.21 14.70 -3.27
C GLU A 128 5.07 13.51 -4.22
N ILE A 129 5.61 12.34 -3.83
CA ILE A 129 5.53 11.09 -4.60
C ILE A 129 4.11 10.51 -4.73
N VAL A 130 3.14 10.97 -3.93
CA VAL A 130 1.75 10.48 -3.98
C VAL A 130 0.79 11.41 -4.74
N GLN A 131 1.31 12.48 -5.37
CA GLN A 131 0.55 13.40 -6.23
C GLN A 131 0.24 12.80 -7.60
#